data_AF-A0A166RLJ0-F1
#
_entry.id   AF-A0A166RLJ0-F1
#
_cell.length_a   1.000
_cell.length_b   1.000
_cell.length_c   1.000
_cell.angle_alpha   90.00
_cell.angle_beta   90.00
_cell.angle_gamma   90.00
#
_symmetry.space_group_name_H-M   'P 1'
#
loop_
_entity.id
_entity.type
_entity.pdbx_description
1 polymer ?
#
loop_
_entity_poly.entity_id
_entity_poly.type
_entity_poly.pdbx_seq_one_letter_code
_entity_poly.pdbx_strand_id
1 'polypeptide(L)'
;MSDSFQAATTEIPADEDLTGAHHRIKGHLGDQLMVSLTSWPHVDDPTVLQMALQCYLVEMSREITSSWIFDGPSLVLAKLYEQVRNSEDQAVAGCWRALSRSHLRRLSAGGTDALLGIRKTICCGLADVLISAKCQLSPSGVVEALTSRYGDRIYAIIDTALNINRILGEEITSGDFEIVTWQGGVTFDPRWMEDAASDVPLHDGRNIVLCTTEMGLRRVSWEVKGGQRAKEITLLLKPKVALESVLAQISSAGETRPEYTIEEIM
;
A
#
# COMPACT_ATOMS: atom_id res chain seq x y z
N MET A 1 -51.64 -10.91 21.48
CA MET A 1 -50.21 -11.20 21.29
C MET A 1 -49.92 -10.97 19.82
N SER A 2 -49.33 -9.82 19.51
CA SER A 2 -48.90 -9.46 18.16
C SER A 2 -47.62 -8.65 18.28
N ASP A 3 -46.64 -9.06 17.49
CA ASP A 3 -45.29 -8.57 17.40
C ASP A 3 -45.20 -7.06 17.16
N SER A 4 -44.24 -6.43 17.83
CA SER A 4 -43.59 -5.22 17.34
C SER A 4 -42.12 -5.29 17.72
N PHE A 5 -41.33 -6.01 16.91
CA PHE A 5 -39.88 -5.91 16.95
C PHE A 5 -39.48 -4.64 16.21
N GLN A 6 -39.33 -3.56 16.98
CA GLN A 6 -38.73 -2.33 16.51
C GLN A 6 -37.22 -2.60 16.38
N ALA A 7 -36.75 -2.77 15.15
CA ALA A 7 -35.32 -2.79 14.87
C ALA A 7 -34.77 -1.40 15.23
N ALA A 8 -34.14 -1.30 16.40
CA ALA A 8 -33.33 -0.15 16.74
C ALA A 8 -32.16 -0.12 15.76
N THR A 9 -32.23 0.77 14.78
CA THR A 9 -31.05 1.23 14.07
C THR A 9 -30.21 1.98 15.10
N THR A 10 -29.30 1.28 15.76
CA THR A 10 -28.27 1.91 16.58
C THR A 10 -27.40 2.72 15.62
N GLU A 11 -27.71 4.01 15.47
CA GLU A 11 -26.82 4.97 14.87
C GLU A 11 -25.51 4.93 15.68
N ILE A 12 -24.49 4.32 15.11
CA ILE A 12 -23.14 4.37 15.67
C ILE A 12 -22.74 5.86 15.61
N PRO A 13 -22.36 6.48 16.74
CA PRO A 13 -21.98 7.88 16.72
C PRO A 13 -20.80 8.04 15.76
N ALA A 14 -20.89 9.01 14.83
CA ALA A 14 -19.93 9.22 13.75
C ALA A 14 -18.45 9.31 14.21
N ASP A 15 -18.24 9.68 15.47
CA ASP A 15 -16.94 9.78 16.14
C ASP A 15 -16.27 8.40 16.41
N GLU A 16 -17.07 7.36 16.69
CA GLU A 16 -16.57 5.98 16.87
C GLU A 16 -16.11 5.37 15.55
N ASP A 17 -16.86 5.62 14.47
CA ASP A 17 -16.52 5.14 13.11
C ASP A 17 -15.25 5.84 12.58
N LEU A 18 -15.11 7.14 12.81
CA LEU A 18 -13.89 7.90 12.50
C LEU A 18 -12.70 7.34 13.27
N THR A 19 -12.79 7.20 14.59
CA THR A 19 -11.69 6.69 15.42
C THR A 19 -11.26 5.28 15.01
N GLY A 20 -12.23 4.41 14.67
CA GLY A 20 -11.98 3.07 14.13
C GLY A 20 -11.28 3.08 12.78
N ALA A 21 -11.73 3.91 11.82
CA ALA A 21 -11.10 4.07 10.51
C ALA A 21 -9.66 4.54 10.62
N HIS A 22 -9.40 5.58 11.43
CA HIS A 22 -8.06 6.09 11.68
C HIS A 22 -7.10 5.02 12.19
N HIS A 23 -7.54 4.20 13.16
CA HIS A 23 -6.69 3.16 13.72
C HIS A 23 -6.32 2.09 12.68
N ARG A 24 -7.26 1.69 11.82
CA ARG A 24 -7.04 0.64 10.81
C ARG A 24 -6.02 1.03 9.76
N ILE A 25 -6.07 2.26 9.24
CA ILE A 25 -5.18 2.68 8.15
C ILE A 25 -3.85 3.27 8.63
N LYS A 26 -3.75 3.66 9.91
CA LYS A 26 -2.55 4.29 10.48
C LYS A 26 -1.29 3.43 10.31
N GLY A 27 -1.41 2.11 10.48
CA GLY A 27 -0.30 1.18 10.31
C GLY A 27 0.27 1.14 8.88
N HIS A 28 -0.56 1.47 7.87
CA HIS A 28 -0.16 1.47 6.46
C HIS A 28 0.39 2.84 6.02
N LEU A 29 -0.22 3.94 6.48
CA LEU A 29 0.11 5.29 6.02
C LEU A 29 1.27 5.94 6.80
N GLY A 30 1.49 5.54 8.06
CA GLY A 30 2.47 6.17 8.94
C GLY A 30 1.96 7.46 9.58
N ASP A 31 2.63 7.89 10.66
CA ASP A 31 2.14 8.98 11.52
C ASP A 31 1.97 10.32 10.78
N GLN A 32 3.00 10.75 10.04
CA GLN A 32 3.00 12.08 9.43
C GLN A 32 1.96 12.24 8.31
N LEU A 33 1.80 11.21 7.48
CA LEU A 33 0.77 11.21 6.42
C LEU A 33 -0.64 11.19 7.03
N MET A 34 -0.84 10.44 8.12
CA MET A 34 -2.12 10.43 8.83
C MET A 34 -2.47 11.79 9.44
N VAL A 35 -1.51 12.46 10.07
CA VAL A 35 -1.73 13.82 10.62
C VAL A 35 -2.12 14.79 9.51
N SER A 36 -1.43 14.73 8.37
CA SER A 36 -1.71 15.60 7.23
C SER A 36 -3.07 15.32 6.61
N LEU A 37 -3.43 14.03 6.46
CA LEU A 37 -4.73 13.58 5.92
C LEU A 37 -5.92 14.09 6.74
N THR A 38 -5.78 14.17 8.06
CA THR A 38 -6.88 14.55 8.96
C THR A 38 -6.99 16.06 9.18
N SER A 39 -5.87 16.76 9.02
CA SER A 39 -5.78 18.19 9.34
C SER A 39 -6.16 19.09 8.17
N TRP A 40 -5.91 18.67 6.93
CA TRP A 40 -6.04 19.54 5.77
C TRP A 40 -7.39 19.44 5.04
N PRO A 41 -7.89 20.56 4.48
CA PRO A 41 -9.00 20.54 3.54
C PRO A 41 -8.53 20.03 2.18
N HIS A 42 -9.11 18.95 1.68
CA HIS A 42 -8.69 18.30 0.42
C HIS A 42 -9.43 18.82 -0.83
N VAL A 43 -10.34 19.78 -0.66
CA VAL A 43 -11.16 20.33 -1.76
C VAL A 43 -10.31 21.20 -2.69
N ASP A 44 -9.43 22.01 -2.10
CA ASP A 44 -8.57 22.94 -2.83
C ASP A 44 -7.31 22.27 -3.39
N ASP A 45 -6.75 21.31 -2.63
CA ASP A 45 -5.58 20.52 -3.02
C ASP A 45 -5.76 19.04 -2.59
N PRO A 46 -6.02 18.12 -3.55
CA PRO A 46 -6.20 16.71 -3.25
C PRO A 46 -4.88 15.94 -3.11
N THR A 47 -3.71 16.58 -3.14
CA THR A 47 -2.40 15.91 -3.21
C THR A 47 -2.16 14.98 -2.01
N VAL A 48 -2.47 15.40 -0.78
CA VAL A 48 -2.33 14.55 0.41
C VAL A 48 -3.26 13.34 0.35
N LEU A 49 -4.51 13.54 -0.06
CA LEU A 49 -5.45 12.44 -0.24
C LEU A 49 -4.97 11.47 -1.32
N GLN A 50 -4.45 11.97 -2.44
CA GLN A 50 -3.88 11.13 -3.50
C GLN A 50 -2.69 10.31 -2.99
N MET A 51 -1.76 10.92 -2.26
CA MET A 51 -0.62 10.22 -1.66
C MET A 51 -1.06 9.15 -0.67
N ALA A 52 -2.09 9.41 0.15
CA ALA A 52 -2.66 8.42 1.08
C ALA A 52 -3.28 7.23 0.34
N LEU A 53 -4.07 7.46 -0.69
CA LEU A 53 -4.68 6.39 -1.49
C LEU A 53 -3.60 5.57 -2.22
N GLN A 54 -2.59 6.21 -2.80
CA GLN A 54 -1.46 5.54 -3.46
C GLN A 54 -0.65 4.71 -2.47
N CYS A 55 -0.29 5.29 -1.32
CA CYS A 55 0.46 4.59 -0.27
C CYS A 55 -0.29 3.35 0.23
N TYR A 56 -1.59 3.46 0.47
CA TYR A 56 -2.41 2.33 0.85
C TYR A 56 -2.41 1.23 -0.22
N LEU A 57 -2.62 1.59 -1.50
CA LEU A 57 -2.58 0.63 -2.60
C LEU A 57 -1.21 -0.03 -2.77
N VAL A 58 -0.12 0.70 -2.56
CA VAL A 58 1.25 0.18 -2.60
C VAL A 58 1.47 -0.84 -1.49
N GLU A 59 1.08 -0.54 -0.24
CA GLU A 59 1.25 -1.47 0.87
C GLU A 59 0.37 -2.72 0.68
N MET A 60 -0.88 -2.57 0.23
CA MET A 60 -1.73 -3.72 -0.07
C MET A 60 -1.16 -4.57 -1.21
N SER A 61 -0.60 -3.94 -2.25
CA SER A 61 0.05 -4.66 -3.35
C SER A 61 1.31 -5.40 -2.87
N ARG A 62 2.09 -4.79 -1.98
CA ARG A 62 3.24 -5.43 -1.33
C ARG A 62 2.84 -6.63 -0.48
N GLU A 63 1.77 -6.50 0.30
CA GLU A 63 1.21 -7.61 1.09
C GLU A 63 0.74 -8.75 0.18
N ILE A 64 -0.03 -8.46 -0.86
CA ILE A 64 -0.50 -9.46 -1.83
C ILE A 64 0.69 -10.18 -2.47
N THR A 65 1.66 -9.42 -2.99
CA THR A 65 2.81 -9.97 -3.70
C THR A 65 3.73 -10.80 -2.82
N SER A 66 3.77 -10.55 -1.51
CA SER A 66 4.62 -11.26 -0.56
C SER A 66 3.92 -12.44 0.15
N SER A 67 2.59 -12.48 0.14
CA SER A 67 1.79 -13.48 0.85
C SER A 67 1.99 -14.89 0.30
N TRP A 68 2.03 -15.92 1.15
CA TRP A 68 2.08 -17.33 0.73
C TRP A 68 0.69 -17.95 0.57
N ILE A 69 -0.23 -17.52 1.43
CA ILE A 69 -1.63 -17.89 1.45
C ILE A 69 -2.43 -16.65 1.86
N PHE A 70 -3.66 -16.54 1.40
CA PHE A 70 -4.53 -15.39 1.68
C PHE A 70 -5.56 -15.68 2.80
N ASP A 71 -5.68 -16.95 3.18
CA ASP A 71 -6.73 -17.51 4.04
C ASP A 71 -6.15 -18.22 5.28
N GLY A 72 -4.99 -17.78 5.79
CA GLY A 72 -4.39 -18.40 6.97
C GLY A 72 -3.01 -17.85 7.36
N PRO A 73 -2.31 -18.52 8.29
CA PRO A 73 -1.06 -18.03 8.86
C PRO A 73 0.12 -18.17 7.88
N SER A 74 0.29 -17.17 7.01
CA SER A 74 1.40 -17.10 6.03
C SER A 74 2.79 -16.97 6.68
N LEU A 75 2.88 -16.57 7.95
CA LEU A 75 4.17 -16.29 8.61
C LEU A 75 5.04 -17.53 8.79
N VAL A 76 4.43 -18.69 9.08
CA VAL A 76 5.19 -19.94 9.26
C VAL A 76 5.84 -20.38 7.96
N LEU A 77 5.10 -20.26 6.84
CA LEU A 77 5.61 -20.59 5.50
C LEU A 77 6.72 -19.63 5.08
N ALA A 78 6.57 -18.34 5.35
CA ALA A 78 7.62 -17.35 5.07
C ALA A 78 8.90 -17.64 5.84
N LYS A 79 8.81 -17.95 7.15
CA LYS A 79 9.96 -18.33 7.98
C LYS A 79 10.59 -19.64 7.54
N LEU A 80 9.78 -20.64 7.21
CA LEU A 80 10.27 -21.92 6.68
C LEU A 80 11.04 -21.70 5.38
N TYR A 81 10.50 -20.88 4.47
CA TYR A 81 11.19 -20.57 3.24
C TYR A 81 12.50 -19.82 3.48
N GLU A 82 12.52 -18.86 4.42
CA GLU A 82 13.75 -18.16 4.79
C GLU A 82 14.85 -19.13 5.24
N GLN A 83 14.51 -20.19 6.00
CA GLN A 83 15.47 -21.23 6.37
C GLN A 83 15.99 -21.99 5.15
N VAL A 84 15.09 -22.47 4.27
CA VAL A 84 15.47 -23.17 3.02
C VAL A 84 16.34 -22.28 2.14
N ARG A 85 15.95 -21.02 1.99
CA ARG A 85 16.67 -20.01 1.22
C ARG A 85 18.06 -19.73 1.78
N ASN A 86 18.28 -19.86 3.08
CA ASN A 86 19.57 -19.62 3.71
C ASN A 86 20.46 -20.88 3.77
N SER A 87 19.88 -22.09 3.72
CA SER A 87 20.60 -23.36 3.78
C SER A 87 20.91 -23.95 2.40
N GLU A 88 20.00 -23.84 1.44
CA GLU A 88 20.07 -24.52 0.15
C GLU A 88 20.56 -23.61 -0.97
N ASP A 89 21.12 -24.17 -2.04
CA ASP A 89 21.47 -23.40 -3.24
C ASP A 89 20.22 -22.78 -3.91
N GLN A 90 20.42 -21.69 -4.65
CA GLN A 90 19.33 -20.91 -5.27
C GLN A 90 18.38 -21.76 -6.12
N ALA A 91 18.90 -22.76 -6.85
CA ALA A 91 18.09 -23.63 -7.69
C ALA A 91 17.14 -24.52 -6.85
N VAL A 92 17.61 -25.02 -5.71
CA VAL A 92 16.82 -25.85 -4.80
C VAL A 92 15.79 -24.99 -4.08
N ALA A 93 16.21 -23.86 -3.50
CA ALA A 93 15.30 -22.93 -2.82
C ALA A 93 14.21 -22.41 -3.77
N GLY A 94 14.57 -21.98 -4.97
CA GLY A 94 13.64 -21.50 -5.99
C GLY A 94 12.63 -22.57 -6.41
N CYS A 95 13.08 -23.80 -6.67
CA CYS A 95 12.21 -24.92 -7.02
C CYS A 95 11.25 -25.28 -5.86
N TRP A 96 11.77 -25.32 -4.63
CA TRP A 96 10.97 -25.57 -3.43
C TRP A 96 9.86 -24.53 -3.27
N ARG A 97 10.18 -23.25 -3.42
CA ARG A 97 9.21 -22.16 -3.38
C ARG A 97 8.13 -22.32 -4.45
N ALA A 98 8.55 -22.57 -5.68
CA ALA A 98 7.63 -22.70 -6.80
C ALA A 98 6.63 -23.85 -6.62
N LEU A 99 7.13 -25.04 -6.26
CA LEU A 99 6.29 -26.19 -6.00
C LEU A 99 5.36 -25.95 -4.80
N SER A 100 5.92 -25.48 -3.68
CA SER A 100 5.13 -25.25 -2.46
C SER A 100 3.99 -24.26 -2.69
N ARG A 101 4.25 -23.14 -3.36
CA ARG A 101 3.23 -22.13 -3.67
C ARG A 101 2.19 -22.66 -4.65
N SER A 102 2.61 -23.40 -5.68
CA SER A 102 1.69 -24.05 -6.62
C SER A 102 0.75 -25.06 -5.93
N HIS A 103 1.27 -25.86 -4.99
CA HIS A 103 0.46 -26.79 -4.21
C HIS A 103 -0.47 -26.07 -3.24
N LEU A 104 0.00 -25.04 -2.53
CA LEU A 104 -0.83 -24.22 -1.63
C LEU A 104 -1.99 -23.57 -2.39
N ARG A 105 -1.72 -22.99 -3.56
CA ARG A 105 -2.75 -22.39 -4.41
C ARG A 105 -3.81 -23.40 -4.84
N ARG A 106 -3.42 -24.64 -5.14
CA ARG A 106 -4.37 -25.73 -5.45
C ARG A 106 -5.20 -26.15 -4.23
N LEU A 107 -4.63 -26.11 -3.03
CA LEU A 107 -5.38 -26.40 -1.80
C LEU A 107 -6.41 -25.30 -1.50
N SER A 108 -6.06 -24.04 -1.74
CA SER A 108 -6.96 -22.89 -1.60
C SER A 108 -7.91 -22.70 -2.80
N ALA A 109 -7.94 -23.61 -3.79
CA ALA A 109 -8.68 -23.45 -5.05
C ALA A 109 -10.23 -23.48 -4.93
N GLY A 110 -10.79 -23.40 -3.72
CA GLY A 110 -12.11 -22.80 -3.49
C GLY A 110 -12.11 -21.25 -3.61
N GLY A 111 -11.02 -20.67 -4.13
CA GLY A 111 -10.57 -19.29 -3.99
C GLY A 111 -11.39 -18.13 -4.60
N THR A 112 -12.62 -18.35 -5.05
CA THR A 112 -13.54 -17.23 -5.35
C THR A 112 -13.76 -16.40 -4.09
N ASP A 113 -13.88 -17.04 -2.93
CA ASP A 113 -14.09 -16.38 -1.65
C ASP A 113 -12.87 -15.56 -1.21
N ALA A 114 -11.66 -16.03 -1.50
CA ALA A 114 -10.43 -15.32 -1.17
C ALA A 114 -10.26 -14.04 -2.00
N LEU A 115 -10.51 -14.10 -3.32
CA LEU A 115 -10.44 -12.92 -4.18
C LEU A 115 -11.50 -11.87 -3.80
N LEU A 116 -12.73 -12.30 -3.54
CA LEU A 116 -13.80 -11.43 -3.05
C LEU A 116 -13.44 -10.80 -1.70
N GLY A 117 -12.85 -11.59 -0.79
CA GLY A 117 -12.34 -11.12 0.49
C GLY A 117 -11.26 -10.04 0.33
N ILE A 118 -10.25 -10.27 -0.51
CA ILE A 118 -9.17 -9.31 -0.79
C ILE A 118 -9.74 -8.01 -1.36
N ARG A 119 -10.61 -8.10 -2.38
CA ARG A 119 -11.25 -6.93 -3.01
C ARG A 119 -12.04 -6.13 -1.98
N LYS A 120 -12.85 -6.80 -1.16
CA LYS A 120 -13.63 -6.17 -0.09
C LYS A 120 -12.73 -5.46 0.92
N THR A 121 -11.70 -6.14 1.43
CA THR A 121 -10.75 -5.56 2.40
C THR A 121 -10.07 -4.31 1.86
N ILE A 122 -9.61 -4.35 0.60
CA ILE A 122 -8.94 -3.20 -0.03
C ILE A 122 -9.91 -2.04 -0.23
N CYS A 123 -11.12 -2.29 -0.73
CA CYS A 123 -12.14 -1.25 -0.87
C CYS A 123 -12.55 -0.64 0.48
N CYS A 124 -12.67 -1.46 1.53
CA CYS A 124 -12.97 -0.98 2.88
C CYS A 124 -11.84 -0.07 3.42
N GLY A 125 -10.58 -0.45 3.28
CA GLY A 125 -9.49 0.42 3.75
C GLY A 125 -9.31 1.69 2.90
N LEU A 126 -9.57 1.64 1.60
CA LEU A 126 -9.65 2.87 0.78
C LEU A 126 -10.81 3.78 1.22
N ALA A 127 -11.94 3.21 1.63
CA ALA A 127 -13.03 3.97 2.22
C ALA A 127 -12.63 4.57 3.57
N ASP A 128 -11.88 3.83 4.41
CA ASP A 128 -11.33 4.36 5.66
C ASP A 128 -10.42 5.57 5.41
N VAL A 129 -9.59 5.55 4.35
CA VAL A 129 -8.77 6.72 3.95
C VAL A 129 -9.66 7.94 3.64
N LEU A 130 -10.73 7.74 2.87
CA LEU A 130 -11.67 8.82 2.53
C LEU A 130 -12.44 9.34 3.74
N ILE A 131 -12.83 8.45 4.67
CA ILE A 131 -13.50 8.82 5.92
C ILE A 131 -12.54 9.65 6.80
N SER A 132 -11.28 9.23 6.93
CA SER A 132 -10.25 10.00 7.64
C SER A 132 -9.96 11.36 6.99
N ALA A 133 -10.19 11.49 5.69
CA ALA A 133 -10.17 12.76 4.96
C ALA A 133 -11.46 13.61 5.11
N LYS A 134 -12.33 13.27 6.07
CA LYS A 134 -13.61 13.94 6.37
C LYS A 134 -14.63 13.87 5.22
N CYS A 135 -14.65 12.77 4.46
CA CYS A 135 -15.73 12.51 3.52
C CYS A 135 -17.08 12.47 4.24
N GLN A 136 -18.10 13.16 3.71
CA GLN A 136 -19.40 13.31 4.35
C GLN A 136 -20.38 12.15 4.10
N LEU A 137 -20.01 11.19 3.25
CA LEU A 137 -20.82 10.01 2.99
C LEU A 137 -20.76 9.04 4.18
N SER A 138 -21.82 8.27 4.39
CA SER A 138 -21.78 7.16 5.35
C SER A 138 -20.73 6.11 4.93
N PRO A 139 -20.15 5.33 5.86
CA PRO A 139 -19.13 4.35 5.52
C PRO A 139 -19.54 3.37 4.41
N SER A 140 -20.79 2.89 4.44
CA SER A 140 -21.35 2.04 3.38
C SER A 140 -21.48 2.78 2.05
N GLY A 141 -21.92 4.05 2.08
CA GLY A 141 -22.03 4.91 0.90
C GLY A 141 -20.67 5.22 0.26
N VAL A 142 -19.61 5.38 1.06
CA VAL A 142 -18.25 5.56 0.54
C VAL A 142 -17.79 4.32 -0.22
N VAL A 143 -17.95 3.13 0.37
CA VAL A 143 -17.55 1.86 -0.27
C VAL A 143 -18.33 1.64 -1.57
N GLU A 144 -19.63 1.89 -1.56
CA GLU A 144 -20.48 1.76 -2.76
C GLU A 144 -20.05 2.74 -3.86
N ALA A 145 -19.86 4.02 -3.53
CA ALA A 145 -19.42 5.03 -4.49
C ALA A 145 -18.03 4.73 -5.06
N LEU A 146 -17.09 4.30 -4.20
CA LEU A 146 -15.75 3.89 -4.60
C LEU A 146 -15.81 2.70 -5.57
N THR A 147 -16.56 1.67 -5.21
CA THR A 147 -16.66 0.44 -6.00
C THR A 147 -17.37 0.69 -7.33
N SER A 148 -18.46 1.46 -7.33
CA SER A 148 -19.21 1.79 -8.55
C SER A 148 -18.39 2.61 -9.54
N ARG A 149 -17.62 3.60 -9.04
CA ARG A 149 -16.90 4.55 -9.91
C ARG A 149 -15.50 4.10 -10.29
N TYR A 150 -14.81 3.41 -9.37
CA TYR A 150 -13.39 3.10 -9.50
C TYR A 150 -13.06 1.61 -9.32
N GLY A 151 -14.07 0.76 -9.09
CA GLY A 151 -13.90 -0.67 -8.83
C GLY A 151 -13.04 -1.35 -9.88
N ASP A 152 -13.32 -1.14 -11.17
CA ASP A 152 -12.54 -1.77 -12.25
C ASP A 152 -11.04 -1.44 -12.19
N ARG A 153 -10.69 -0.20 -11.84
CA ARG A 153 -9.29 0.23 -11.73
C ARG A 153 -8.63 -0.37 -10.49
N ILE A 154 -9.34 -0.37 -9.36
CA ILE A 154 -8.85 -0.97 -8.11
C ILE A 154 -8.65 -2.48 -8.31
N TYR A 155 -9.61 -3.15 -8.93
CA TYR A 155 -9.53 -4.59 -9.21
C TYR A 155 -8.42 -4.91 -10.20
N ALA A 156 -8.18 -4.08 -11.21
CA ALA A 156 -7.03 -4.25 -12.09
C ALA A 156 -5.68 -4.21 -11.34
N ILE A 157 -5.54 -3.33 -10.34
CA ILE A 157 -4.34 -3.28 -9.49
C ILE A 157 -4.21 -4.57 -8.67
N ILE A 158 -5.30 -5.02 -8.04
CA ILE A 158 -5.33 -6.25 -7.23
C ILE A 158 -4.98 -7.48 -8.08
N ASP A 159 -5.62 -7.61 -9.24
CA ASP A 159 -5.41 -8.72 -10.16
C ASP A 159 -3.97 -8.72 -10.69
N THR A 160 -3.40 -7.53 -10.94
CA THR A 160 -1.98 -7.38 -11.31
C THR A 160 -1.06 -7.81 -10.17
N ALA A 161 -1.32 -7.40 -8.94
CA ALA A 161 -0.53 -7.80 -7.77
C ALA A 161 -0.59 -9.33 -7.53
N LEU A 162 -1.76 -9.94 -7.71
CA LEU A 162 -1.92 -11.41 -7.66
C LEU A 162 -1.15 -12.11 -8.78
N ASN A 163 -1.15 -11.55 -9.99
CA ASN A 163 -0.36 -12.10 -11.07
C ASN A 163 1.15 -11.97 -10.79
N ILE A 164 1.61 -10.84 -10.26
CA ILE A 164 3.00 -10.66 -9.82
C ILE A 164 3.35 -11.68 -8.73
N ASN A 165 2.48 -11.88 -7.72
CA ASN A 165 2.68 -12.92 -6.69
C ASN A 165 2.93 -14.31 -7.30
N ARG A 166 2.14 -14.66 -8.31
CA ARG A 166 2.26 -15.93 -9.04
C ARG A 166 3.55 -16.01 -9.84
N ILE A 167 3.88 -14.99 -10.63
CA ILE A 167 5.10 -14.96 -11.46
C ILE A 167 6.33 -15.05 -10.56
N LEU A 168 6.42 -14.16 -9.56
CA LEU A 168 7.57 -14.11 -8.68
C LEU A 168 7.69 -15.39 -7.87
N GLY A 169 6.58 -15.93 -7.37
CA GLY A 169 6.56 -17.09 -6.48
C GLY A 169 6.65 -18.46 -7.15
N GLU A 170 6.08 -18.63 -8.35
CA GLU A 170 5.95 -19.94 -9.01
C GLU A 170 6.78 -20.07 -10.29
N GLU A 171 6.95 -19.00 -11.07
CA GLU A 171 7.53 -19.11 -12.42
C GLU A 171 9.04 -18.85 -12.44
N ILE A 172 9.52 -17.91 -11.63
CA ILE A 172 10.94 -17.53 -11.62
C ILE A 172 11.65 -18.28 -10.50
N THR A 173 12.60 -19.16 -10.83
CA THR A 173 13.38 -19.91 -9.82
C THR A 173 14.85 -19.47 -9.73
N SER A 174 15.32 -18.66 -10.68
CA SER A 174 16.72 -18.21 -10.78
C SER A 174 17.13 -17.15 -9.75
N GLY A 175 16.20 -16.66 -8.94
CA GLY A 175 16.42 -15.66 -7.90
C GLY A 175 15.13 -15.36 -7.16
N ASP A 176 15.28 -14.79 -5.97
CA ASP A 176 14.14 -14.24 -5.24
C ASP A 176 13.94 -12.78 -5.63
N PHE A 177 12.69 -12.39 -5.80
CA PHE A 177 12.31 -11.03 -6.10
C PHE A 177 11.45 -10.51 -4.96
N GLU A 178 11.79 -9.32 -4.48
CA GLU A 178 11.16 -8.71 -3.33
C GLU A 178 10.72 -7.30 -3.69
N ILE A 179 9.47 -6.98 -3.35
CA ILE A 179 8.95 -5.61 -3.46
C ILE A 179 9.64 -4.73 -2.42
N VAL A 180 10.09 -3.56 -2.86
CA VAL A 180 10.74 -2.56 -2.01
C VAL A 180 9.78 -1.42 -1.77
N THR A 181 9.49 -1.13 -0.50
CA THR A 181 8.79 0.08 -0.05
C THR A 181 9.55 0.65 1.15
N TRP A 182 9.30 1.93 1.42
CA TRP A 182 9.86 2.68 2.52
C TRP A 182 8.73 3.33 3.33
N GLN A 183 8.79 3.13 4.65
CA GLN A 183 7.88 3.76 5.58
C GLN A 183 8.19 5.26 5.73
N GLY A 184 7.18 6.03 6.10
CA GLY A 184 7.38 7.44 6.47
C GLY A 184 8.37 7.59 7.63
N GLY A 185 9.10 8.71 7.65
CA GLY A 185 10.08 9.03 8.69
C GLY A 185 11.51 8.57 8.39
N VAL A 186 11.74 7.78 7.34
CA VAL A 186 13.10 7.38 6.94
C VAL A 186 13.80 8.48 6.14
N THR A 187 15.12 8.56 6.25
CA THR A 187 15.91 9.50 5.44
C THR A 187 15.92 9.04 3.98
N PHE A 188 15.62 9.98 3.08
CA PHE A 188 15.70 9.78 1.64
C PHE A 188 17.15 9.52 1.21
N ASP A 189 17.36 8.45 0.46
CA ASP A 189 18.63 8.16 -0.20
C ASP A 189 18.39 7.99 -1.72
N PRO A 190 18.88 8.93 -2.55
CA PRO A 190 18.69 8.86 -4.00
C PRO A 190 19.38 7.66 -4.65
N ARG A 191 20.24 6.92 -3.93
CA ARG A 191 20.81 5.64 -4.41
C ARG A 191 19.76 4.53 -4.43
N TRP A 192 18.79 4.57 -3.52
CA TRP A 192 17.79 3.53 -3.32
C TRP A 192 16.37 3.96 -3.61
N MET A 193 16.12 5.25 -3.77
CA MET A 193 14.80 5.85 -3.91
C MET A 193 14.78 6.88 -5.04
N GLU A 194 13.59 7.15 -5.56
CA GLU A 194 13.30 8.22 -6.51
C GLU A 194 12.24 9.14 -5.90
N ASP A 195 12.40 10.46 -6.04
CA ASP A 195 11.42 11.43 -5.55
C ASP A 195 10.24 11.49 -6.53
N ALA A 196 9.02 11.34 -6.03
CA ALA A 196 7.82 11.42 -6.85
C ALA A 196 7.49 12.83 -7.34
N ALA A 197 8.00 13.87 -6.67
CA ALA A 197 7.66 15.27 -6.93
C ALA A 197 8.68 16.01 -7.83
N SER A 198 9.86 15.43 -8.10
CA SER A 198 10.92 16.12 -8.82
C SER A 198 11.70 15.19 -9.75
N ASP A 199 11.78 15.57 -11.02
CA ASP A 199 12.72 14.99 -11.99
C ASP A 199 14.18 15.47 -11.75
N VAL A 200 14.36 16.47 -10.89
CA VAL A 200 15.67 17.06 -10.57
C VAL A 200 16.14 16.57 -9.20
N PRO A 201 17.36 16.01 -9.07
CA PRO A 201 17.89 15.57 -7.79
C PRO A 201 17.94 16.73 -6.78
N LEU A 202 17.20 16.61 -5.68
CA LEU A 202 17.34 17.51 -4.54
C LEU A 202 18.73 17.30 -3.93
N HIS A 203 19.57 18.35 -3.97
CA HIS A 203 20.97 18.29 -3.52
C HIS A 203 21.22 18.88 -2.14
N ASP A 204 20.22 19.43 -1.47
CA ASP A 204 20.42 20.02 -0.16
C ASP A 204 19.21 19.76 0.75
N GLY A 205 19.44 19.05 1.85
CA GLY A 205 18.45 18.76 2.88
C GLY A 205 18.41 17.30 3.32
N ARG A 206 18.29 17.07 4.63
CA ARG A 206 17.87 15.76 5.17
C ARG A 206 16.40 15.57 4.83
N ASN A 207 16.13 15.19 3.59
CA ASN A 207 14.78 14.93 3.15
C ASN A 207 14.28 13.66 3.82
N ILE A 208 13.09 13.74 4.38
CA ILE A 208 12.43 12.62 5.05
C ILE A 208 11.33 12.12 4.12
N VAL A 209 11.26 10.80 3.96
CA VAL A 209 10.19 10.14 3.23
C VAL A 209 8.89 10.34 4.00
N LEU A 210 7.87 10.82 3.30
CA LEU A 210 6.50 10.86 3.80
C LEU A 210 5.84 9.49 3.62
N CYS A 211 5.90 8.95 2.40
CA CYS A 211 5.38 7.62 2.07
C CYS A 211 5.93 7.11 0.73
N THR A 212 5.73 5.81 0.45
CA THR A 212 5.99 5.24 -0.87
C THR A 212 4.74 5.36 -1.75
N THR A 213 4.90 5.89 -2.96
CA THR A 213 3.81 6.09 -3.93
C THR A 213 3.87 5.11 -5.10
N GLU A 214 5.05 4.58 -5.42
CA GLU A 214 5.24 3.51 -6.41
C GLU A 214 6.21 2.44 -5.87
N MET A 215 5.88 1.17 -6.10
CA MET A 215 6.67 0.02 -5.63
C MET A 215 8.03 -0.08 -6.35
N GLY A 216 9.08 -0.38 -5.58
CA GLY A 216 10.36 -0.82 -6.13
C GLY A 216 10.45 -2.34 -6.24
N LEU A 217 11.51 -2.81 -6.90
CA LEU A 217 11.80 -4.23 -7.06
C LEU A 217 13.28 -4.49 -6.86
N ARG A 218 13.62 -5.48 -6.05
CA ARG A 218 14.98 -6.00 -5.94
C ARG A 218 15.02 -7.49 -6.21
N ARG A 219 16.11 -7.93 -6.82
CA ARG A 219 16.50 -9.34 -6.88
C ARG A 219 17.47 -9.64 -5.74
N VAL A 220 17.28 -10.78 -5.13
CA VAL A 220 18.17 -11.32 -4.11
C VAL A 220 18.54 -12.74 -4.51
N SER A 221 19.83 -13.00 -4.58
CA SER A 221 20.41 -14.30 -4.89
C SER A 221 21.48 -14.65 -3.87
N TRP A 222 21.74 -15.95 -3.73
CA TRP A 222 22.90 -16.45 -3.00
C TRP A 222 23.92 -16.97 -4.01
N GLU A 223 25.12 -16.44 -3.95
CA GLU A 223 26.25 -16.89 -4.76
C GLU A 223 27.34 -17.47 -3.87
N VAL A 224 27.98 -18.54 -4.32
CA VAL A 224 29.18 -19.08 -3.68
C VAL A 224 30.39 -18.46 -4.36
N LYS A 225 31.01 -17.46 -3.72
CA LYS A 225 32.26 -16.83 -4.18
C LYS A 225 33.40 -17.28 -3.28
N GLY A 226 34.39 -17.97 -3.85
CA GLY A 226 35.58 -18.42 -3.11
C GLY A 226 35.29 -19.40 -1.97
N GLY A 227 34.22 -20.22 -2.09
CA GLY A 227 33.81 -21.17 -1.05
C GLY A 227 33.00 -20.56 0.11
N GLN A 228 32.74 -19.24 0.09
CA GLN A 228 31.83 -18.58 1.02
C GLN A 228 30.53 -18.18 0.30
N ARG A 229 29.41 -18.44 0.97
CA ARG A 229 28.08 -18.05 0.51
C ARG A 229 27.84 -16.58 0.82
N ALA A 230 27.71 -15.76 -0.22
CA ALA A 230 27.44 -14.34 -0.11
C ALA A 230 26.04 -14.02 -0.64
N LYS A 231 25.33 -13.13 0.07
CA LYS A 231 24.04 -12.59 -0.38
C LYS A 231 24.30 -11.48 -1.39
N GLU A 232 23.82 -11.66 -2.61
CA GLU A 232 23.83 -10.64 -3.63
C GLU A 232 22.44 -9.98 -3.70
N ILE A 233 22.41 -8.66 -3.63
CA ILE A 233 21.18 -7.87 -3.73
C ILE A 233 21.35 -6.88 -4.87
N THR A 234 20.47 -6.97 -5.87
CA THR A 234 20.44 -6.06 -7.02
C THR A 234 19.11 -5.31 -7.02
N LEU A 235 19.16 -3.99 -6.90
CA LEU A 235 17.97 -3.15 -7.08
C LEU A 235 17.67 -3.04 -8.57
N LEU A 236 16.49 -3.49 -8.99
CA LEU A 236 16.05 -3.49 -10.39
C LEU A 236 15.18 -2.28 -10.71
N LEU A 237 14.39 -1.84 -9.74
CA LEU A 237 13.54 -0.66 -9.83
C LEU A 237 13.55 0.05 -8.48
N LYS A 238 13.85 1.35 -8.50
CA LYS A 238 13.74 2.19 -7.30
C LYS A 238 12.25 2.42 -7.00
N PRO A 239 11.81 2.29 -5.74
CA PRO A 239 10.51 2.81 -5.34
C PRO A 239 10.50 4.33 -5.53
N LYS A 240 9.35 4.87 -5.94
CA LYS A 240 9.11 6.31 -5.83
C LYS A 240 8.50 6.64 -4.48
N VAL A 241 9.02 7.69 -3.88
CA VAL A 241 8.62 8.14 -2.56
C VAL A 241 8.21 9.61 -2.62
N ALA A 242 7.14 9.95 -1.91
CA ALA A 242 6.83 11.33 -1.60
C ALA A 242 7.67 11.77 -0.39
N LEU A 243 8.14 13.01 -0.41
CA LEU A 243 8.93 13.59 0.67
C LEU A 243 8.07 14.54 1.53
N GLU A 244 8.42 14.71 2.79
CA GLU A 244 7.74 15.64 3.69
C GLU A 244 7.80 17.10 3.19
N SER A 245 8.80 17.45 2.38
CA SER A 245 8.93 18.77 1.74
C SER A 245 7.74 19.13 0.85
N VAL A 246 7.05 18.13 0.28
CA VAL A 246 5.82 18.33 -0.50
C VAL A 246 4.74 19.00 0.36
N LEU A 247 4.67 18.67 1.66
CA LEU A 247 3.70 19.27 2.57
C LEU A 247 3.96 20.77 2.79
N ALA A 248 5.23 21.17 2.86
CA ALA A 248 5.60 22.59 2.98
C ALA A 248 5.27 23.38 1.70
N GLN A 249 5.40 22.75 0.54
CA GLN A 249 5.03 23.37 -0.74
C GLN A 249 3.52 23.59 -0.86
N ILE A 250 2.71 22.62 -0.44
CA ILE A 250 1.24 22.74 -0.42
C ILE A 250 0.80 23.88 0.51
N SER A 251 1.43 23.98 1.69
CA SER A 251 1.13 25.03 2.66
C SER A 251 1.44 26.43 2.11
N SER A 252 2.57 26.61 1.43
CA SER A 252 2.96 27.91 0.85
C SER A 252 2.17 28.29 -0.42
N ALA A 253 1.70 27.31 -1.19
CA ALA A 253 0.79 27.55 -2.32
C ALA A 253 -0.60 28.03 -1.87
N GLY A 254 -1.07 27.59 -0.69
CA GLY A 254 -2.34 28.05 -0.11
C GLY A 254 -2.32 29.52 0.34
N GLU A 255 -1.17 30.04 0.79
CA GLU A 255 -1.02 31.41 1.28
C GLU A 255 -0.88 32.47 0.16
N THR A 256 -0.59 32.04 -1.08
CA THR A 256 -0.26 32.96 -2.20
C THR A 256 -1.44 33.24 -3.15
N ARG A 257 -2.66 32.78 -2.87
CA ARG A 257 -3.85 33.21 -3.63
C ARG A 257 -4.29 34.60 -3.16
N PRO A 258 -4.13 35.67 -3.96
CA PRO A 258 -4.75 36.94 -3.62
C PRO A 258 -6.27 36.76 -3.62
N GLU A 259 -6.91 37.14 -2.52
CA GLU A 259 -8.33 37.41 -2.48
C GLU A 259 -8.63 38.45 -3.57
N TYR A 260 -9.25 38.02 -4.67
CA TYR A 260 -9.85 38.97 -5.60
C TYR A 260 -11.07 39.57 -4.90
N THR A 261 -10.86 40.70 -4.23
CA THR A 261 -11.94 41.56 -3.76
C THR A 261 -12.72 42.02 -4.99
N ILE A 262 -13.97 41.59 -5.09
CA ILE A 262 -14.92 42.12 -6.07
C ILE A 262 -15.32 43.53 -5.59
N GLU A 263 -14.48 44.51 -5.86
CA GLU A 263 -14.87 45.92 -5.92
C GLU A 263 -14.12 46.54 -7.10
N GLU A 264 -14.75 46.49 -8.28
CA GLU A 264 -14.72 47.52 -9.33
C GLU A 264 -15.24 46.92 -10.64
N ILE A 265 -16.57 46.79 -10.76
CA ILE A 265 -17.25 47.02 -12.03
C ILE A 265 -18.50 47.84 -11.72
N MET A 266 -18.35 49.16 -11.94
CA MET A 266 -19.34 50.20 -12.28
C MET A 266 -20.70 50.20 -11.58
#